data_AF-A0A956EM53-F1
#
_entry.id   AF-A0A956EM53-F1
#
_cell.length_a   1.000
_cell.length_b   1.000
_cell.length_c   1.000
_cell.angle_alpha   90.00
_cell.angle_beta   90.00
_cell.angle_gamma   90.00
#
_symmetry.space_group_name_H-M   'P 1'
#
loop_
_entity.id
_entity.type
_entity.pdbx_description
1 polymer ?
#
loop_
_entity_poly.entity_id
_entity_poly.type
_entity_poly.pdbx_seq_one_letter_code
_entity_poly.pdbx_strand_id
1 'polypeptide(L)' 'MKRSLLSEEHRIFEKAFRTFVEREVLPKQSSWAERGMVDRETWLAAGAGGFLCPWLEEEHGGAGGDFIHSAIA' A
#
# COMPACT_ATOMS: atom_id res chain seq x y z
N MET A 1 -1.78 21.19 21.64
CA MET A 1 -0.79 20.87 20.58
C MET A 1 -1.24 19.57 19.91
N LYS A 2 -1.69 19.60 18.65
CA LYS A 2 -2.09 18.37 17.94
C LYS A 2 -0.82 17.55 17.68
N ARG A 3 -0.63 16.43 18.40
CA ARG A 3 0.42 15.45 18.03
C ARG A 3 -0.06 14.75 16.77
N SER A 4 0.62 14.98 15.65
CA SER A 4 0.36 14.22 14.42
C SER A 4 0.96 12.83 14.61
N LEU A 5 0.15 11.79 14.38
CA LEU A 5 0.60 10.39 14.39
C LEU A 5 1.52 10.07 13.19
N LEU A 6 1.48 10.90 12.15
CA LEU A 6 2.21 10.71 10.90
C LEU A 6 3.51 11.52 10.93
N SER A 7 4.64 10.84 10.76
CA SER A 7 5.92 11.45 10.39
C SER A 7 5.85 11.95 8.94
N GLU A 8 6.91 12.63 8.48
CA GLU A 8 6.98 13.03 7.06
C GLU A 8 7.12 11.82 6.13
N GLU A 9 7.89 10.80 6.53
CA GLU A 9 8.01 9.53 5.80
C GLU A 9 6.65 8.85 5.63
N HIS A 10 5.82 8.86 6.68
CA HIS A 10 4.47 8.29 6.61
C HIS A 10 3.59 9.04 5.61
N ARG A 11 3.71 10.37 5.50
CA ARG A 11 2.95 11.15 4.52
C ARG A 11 3.40 10.89 3.09
N ILE A 12 4.71 10.69 2.89
CA ILE A 12 5.26 10.32 1.59
C ILE A 12 4.71 8.95 1.16
N PHE A 13 4.75 7.98 2.07
CA PHE A 13 4.21 6.64 1.85
C PHE A 13 2.69 6.68 1.58
N GLU A 14 1.92 7.43 2.38
CA GLU A 14 0.47 7.62 2.18
C GLU A 14 0.17 8.20 0.80
N LYS A 15 0.92 9.21 0.37
CA LYS A 15 0.74 9.83 -0.95
C LYS A 15 1.03 8.83 -2.09
N ALA A 16 2.09 8.03 -1.94
CA ALA A 16 2.45 7.00 -2.90
C ALA A 16 1.35 5.92 -2.98
N PHE A 17 0.89 5.42 -1.84
CA PHE A 17 -0.17 4.40 -1.77
C PHE A 17 -1.50 4.92 -2.33
N ARG A 18 -1.87 6.16 -2.02
CA ARG A 18 -3.06 6.81 -2.59
C ARG A 18 -3.00 6.88 -4.12
N THR A 19 -1.85 7.26 -4.66
CA THR A 19 -1.63 7.31 -6.12
C THR A 19 -1.76 5.92 -6.76
N PHE A 20 -1.25 4.88 -6.10
CA PHE A 20 -1.41 3.49 -6.52
C PHE A 20 -2.90 3.09 -6.52
N VAL A 21 -3.63 3.38 -5.44
CA VAL A 21 -5.07 3.06 -5.35
C VAL A 21 -5.86 3.77 -6.45
N GLU A 22 -5.61 5.05 -6.69
CA GLU A 22 -6.31 5.83 -7.73
C GLU A 22 -6.09 5.28 -9.13
N ARG A 23 -4.89 4.79 -9.44
CA ARG A 23 -4.51 4.33 -10.78
C ARG A 23 -4.78 2.85 -11.02
N GLU A 24 -4.48 2.01 -10.04
CA GLU A 24 -4.47 0.55 -10.20
C GLU A 24 -5.69 -0.13 -9.58
N VAL A 25 -6.28 0.45 -8.54
CA VAL A 25 -7.36 -0.18 -7.77
C VAL A 25 -8.73 0.33 -8.22
N LEU A 26 -8.97 1.65 -8.12
CA LEU A 26 -10.29 2.24 -8.36
C LEU A 26 -10.88 1.87 -9.74
N PRO A 27 -10.11 1.89 -10.85
CA PRO A 27 -10.67 1.57 -12.16
C PRO A 27 -11.11 0.10 -12.33
N LYS A 28 -10.58 -0.81 -11.49
CA LYS A 28 -10.78 -2.27 -11.62
C LYS A 28 -11.84 -2.83 -10.68
N GLN A 29 -12.29 -2.06 -9.68
CA GLN A 29 -13.20 -2.54 -8.62
C GLN A 29 -14.48 -3.18 -9.14
N SER A 30 -15.17 -2.59 -10.12
CA SER A 30 -16.41 -3.16 -10.66
C SER A 30 -16.20 -4.56 -11.27
N SER A 31 -15.07 -4.75 -11.98
CA SER A 31 -14.73 -6.05 -12.56
C SER A 31 -14.35 -7.08 -11.50
N TRP A 32 -13.70 -6.66 -10.41
CA TRP A 32 -13.42 -7.56 -9.28
C TRP A 32 -14.68 -7.97 -8.55
N ALA A 33 -15.63 -7.05 -8.37
CA ALA A 33 -16.91 -7.34 -7.73
C ALA A 33 -17.69 -8.39 -8.53
N GLU A 34 -17.71 -8.29 -9.86
CA GLU A 34 -18.34 -9.28 -10.74
C GLU A 34 -17.65 -10.65 -10.69
N ARG A 35 -16.31 -10.67 -10.66
CA ARG A 35 -15.50 -11.91 -10.62
C ARG A 35 -15.35 -12.51 -9.22
N GLY A 36 -15.67 -11.76 -8.18
CA GLY A 36 -15.48 -12.13 -6.78
C GLY A 36 -14.02 -12.14 -6.31
N MET A 37 -13.08 -11.54 -7.07
CA MET A 37 -11.66 -11.52 -6.69
C MET A 37 -10.88 -10.34 -7.30
N VAL A 38 -9.83 -9.92 -6.60
CA VAL A 38 -8.80 -8.99 -7.10
C VAL A 38 -7.89 -9.73 -8.08
N ASP A 39 -7.52 -9.09 -9.19
CA ASP A 39 -6.62 -9.69 -10.16
C ASP A 39 -5.18 -9.83 -9.65
N ARG A 40 -4.46 -10.82 -10.20
CA ARG A 40 -3.10 -11.15 -9.77
C ARG A 40 -2.12 -10.03 -10.09
N GLU A 41 -2.33 -9.35 -11.20
CA GLU A 41 -1.48 -8.26 -11.69
C GLU A 41 -1.45 -7.10 -10.70
N THR A 42 -2.59 -6.80 -10.06
CA THR A 42 -2.70 -5.77 -9.03
C THR A 42 -1.94 -6.15 -7.76
N TRP A 43 -1.98 -7.41 -7.33
CA TRP A 43 -1.16 -7.89 -6.21
C TRP A 43 0.34 -7.79 -6.51
N LEU A 44 0.75 -8.16 -7.73
CA LEU A 44 2.14 -8.01 -8.16
C LEU A 44 2.57 -6.55 -8.20
N ALA A 45 1.72 -5.66 -8.70
CA ALA A 45 1.97 -4.23 -8.72
C ALA A 45 2.08 -3.64 -7.30
N ALA A 46 1.22 -4.07 -6.37
CA ALA A 46 1.31 -3.66 -4.96
C ALA A 46 2.62 -4.10 -4.32
N GLY A 47 3.04 -5.35 -4.56
CA GLY A 47 4.32 -5.87 -4.07
C GLY A 47 5.52 -5.13 -4.65
N ALA A 48 5.54 -4.87 -5.96
CA ALA A 48 6.59 -4.10 -6.63
C ALA A 48 6.67 -2.64 -6.12
N GLY A 49 5.54 -2.08 -5.68
CA GLY A 49 5.46 -0.76 -5.04
C GLY A 49 5.86 -0.73 -3.56
N GLY A 50 6.18 -1.88 -2.95
CA GLY A 50 6.52 -1.96 -1.52
C GLY A 50 5.32 -1.78 -0.59
N PHE A 51 4.09 -1.97 -1.09
CA PHE A 51 2.86 -1.80 -0.30
C PHE A 51 2.42 -3.08 0.43
N LEU A 52 3.04 -4.23 0.14
CA LEU A 52 2.74 -5.49 0.81
C LEU A 52 3.80 -5.77 1.89
N CYS A 53 3.33 -6.13 3.08
CA CYS A 53 4.17 -6.39 4.24
C CYS A 53 5.24 -5.29 4.48
N PRO A 54 4.84 -4.00 4.54
CA PRO A 54 5.82 -2.90 4.60
C PRO A 54 6.70 -2.94 5.87
N TRP A 55 6.23 -3.62 6.91
CA TRP A 55 6.93 -3.84 8.18
C TRP A 55 8.00 -4.92 8.13
N LEU A 56 8.02 -5.76 7.09
CA LEU A 56 8.96 -6.88 7.00
C LEU A 56 10.39 -6.34 6.83
N GLU A 57 11.35 -6.99 7.47
CA GLU A 57 12.75 -6.59 7.43
C GLU A 57 13.37 -6.77 6.03
N GLU A 58 14.38 -5.96 5.70
CA GLU A 58 15.05 -5.98 4.40
C GLU A 58 15.69 -7.33 4.07
N GLU A 59 16.16 -8.08 5.06
CA GLU A 59 16.73 -9.42 4.87
C GLU A 59 15.72 -10.45 4.33
N HIS A 60 14.43 -10.13 4.42
CA HIS A 60 13.33 -10.92 3.89
C HIS A 60 12.67 -10.25 2.67
N GLY A 61 13.26 -9.18 2.14
CA GLY A 61 12.77 -8.44 0.98
C GLY A 61 11.69 -7.41 1.30
N GLY A 62 11.48 -7.06 2.56
CA GLY A 62 10.59 -5.96 2.98
C GLY A 62 11.30 -4.60 3.08
N ALA A 63 10.59 -3.60 3.58
CA ALA A 63 11.06 -2.21 3.66
C ALA A 63 11.41 -1.75 5.10
N GLY A 64 11.25 -2.62 6.11
CA GLY A 64 11.56 -2.32 7.52
C GLY A 64 10.72 -1.20 8.13
N GLY A 65 9.52 -0.96 7.59
CA GLY A 65 8.61 0.09 8.06
C GLY A 65 8.03 -0.20 9.43
N ASP A 66 7.45 0.84 10.05
CA ASP A 66 6.76 0.69 11.32
C ASP A 66 5.29 0.26 11.17
N PHE A 67 4.57 0.16 12.29
CA PHE A 67 3.16 -0.17 12.30
C PHE A 67 2.30 0.85 11.52
N ILE A 68 2.70 2.12 11.46
CA ILE A 68 1.94 3.15 10.76
C ILE A 68 1.96 2.92 9.25
N HIS A 69 3.06 2.43 8.69
CA HIS A 69 3.10 2.01 7.28
C HIS A 69 2.09 0.89 6.99
N SER A 70 1.94 -0.05 7.92
CA SER A 70 0.97 -1.15 7.82
C SER A 70 -0.48 -0.70 8.02
N ALA A 71 -0.70 0.44 8.66
CA ALA A 71 -2.02 1.04 8.82
C ALA A 71 -2.42 1.92 7.61
N ILE A 72 -1.44 2.33 6.80
CA ILE A 72 -1.64 3.11 5.58
C ILE A 72 -2.00 2.20 4.41
N ALA A 73 -1.28 1.09 4.22
CA ALA A 73 -1.45 0.14 3.12
C ALA A 73 -2.40 -1.01 3.48
#